data_AF-A0AAV1C0J4-F1
#
_entry.id   AF-A0AAV1C0J4-F1
#
_cell.length_a   1.000
_cell.length_b   1.000
_cell.length_c   1.000
_cell.angle_alpha   90.00
_cell.angle_beta   90.00
_cell.angle_gamma   90.00
#
_symmetry.space_group_name_H-M   'P 1'
#
loop_
_entity.id
_entity.type
_entity.pdbx_description
1 polymer ?
#
loop_
_entity_poly.entity_id
_entity_poly.type
_entity_poly.pdbx_seq_one_letter_code
_entity_poly.pdbx_strand_id
1 'polypeptide(L)'
;MFVGDSLSRDQYQSLLCLLYTSSPGIKYNETRVGDISTVTFSDFGVKVKLDRNVYLVDLVPKKIGRVLILDSVARKSAAWLANDVLVFNTYAWWNRSGASQPWDFVQVGRKKLKDIDRTVAFKTALNTWAKWVNFKIDPAQIKVFFQTVSPTHYNGAEWDSPQAKSCKRETSPVLGPVYPGPPPPALAIQKEIIRSKINNTAVRLLDITHLSQFRKDAHPTIYGEFGGSGMDCLHWCIAGVTDTWNEILFNHLFQMPLQNSLM
;
A
#
# COMPACT_ATOMS: atom_id res chain seq x y z
N MET A 1 10.00 6.63 0.85
CA MET A 1 10.04 5.18 0.56
C MET A 1 8.63 4.63 0.67
N PHE A 2 8.18 3.90 -0.36
CA PHE A 2 6.95 3.11 -0.33
C PHE A 2 7.26 1.72 0.22
N VAL A 3 6.43 1.23 1.14
CA VAL A 3 6.62 -0.07 1.78
C VAL A 3 5.30 -0.81 1.80
N GLY A 4 5.23 -1.95 1.11
CA GLY A 4 3.98 -2.71 1.11
C GLY A 4 3.84 -3.74 0.02
N ASP A 5 2.59 -3.93 -0.42
CA ASP A 5 2.22 -4.87 -1.47
C ASP A 5 2.40 -4.29 -2.88
N SER A 6 1.88 -4.99 -3.90
CA SER A 6 2.03 -4.56 -5.30
C SER A 6 1.34 -3.22 -5.59
N LEU A 7 0.40 -2.75 -4.75
CA LEU A 7 -0.23 -1.45 -4.96
C LEU A 7 0.66 -0.30 -4.49
N SER A 8 1.60 -0.56 -3.57
CA SER A 8 2.73 0.36 -3.32
C SER A 8 3.62 0.53 -4.54
N ARG A 9 3.79 -0.53 -5.36
CA ARG A 9 4.54 -0.45 -6.62
C ARG A 9 3.80 0.44 -7.62
N ASP A 10 2.49 0.31 -7.76
CA ASP A 10 1.69 1.13 -8.66
C ASP A 10 1.80 2.63 -8.28
N GLN A 11 1.64 2.97 -6.99
CA GLN A 11 1.80 4.35 -6.52
C GLN A 11 3.23 4.86 -6.69
N TYR A 12 4.24 4.04 -6.40
CA TYR A 12 5.65 4.36 -6.62
C TYR A 12 5.95 4.69 -8.08
N GLN A 13 5.49 3.84 -9.02
CA GLN A 13 5.69 4.06 -10.46
C GLN A 13 5.01 5.34 -10.94
N SER A 14 3.78 5.60 -10.49
CA SER A 14 3.09 6.87 -10.76
C SER A 14 3.90 8.07 -10.27
N LEU A 15 4.44 8.02 -9.04
CA LEU A 15 5.24 9.15 -8.51
C LEU A 15 6.50 9.38 -9.34
N LEU A 16 7.18 8.32 -9.79
CA LEU A 16 8.34 8.45 -10.66
C LEU A 16 7.99 9.14 -11.98
N CYS A 17 6.86 8.76 -12.59
CA CYS A 17 6.38 9.38 -13.81
C CYS A 17 6.08 10.87 -13.60
N LEU A 18 5.35 11.24 -12.54
CA LEU A 18 5.03 12.62 -12.21
C LEU A 18 6.29 13.48 -11.98
N LEU A 19 7.29 12.94 -11.27
CA LEU A 19 8.56 13.63 -11.05
C LEU A 19 9.33 13.81 -12.36
N TYR A 20 9.41 12.77 -13.18
CA TYR A 20 10.10 12.82 -14.47
C TYR A 20 9.44 13.83 -15.43
N THR A 21 8.11 13.84 -15.53
CA THR A 21 7.39 14.74 -16.45
C THR A 21 7.40 16.19 -15.98
N SER A 22 7.45 16.44 -14.66
CA SER A 22 7.57 17.80 -14.13
C SER A 22 8.90 18.50 -14.44
N SER A 23 9.94 17.73 -14.80
CA SER A 23 11.27 18.25 -15.15
C SER A 23 11.86 17.49 -16.33
N PRO A 24 11.41 17.74 -17.57
CA PRO A 24 11.90 17.03 -18.75
C PRO A 24 13.42 17.13 -18.89
N GLY A 25 14.09 16.00 -19.10
CA GLY A 25 15.55 15.92 -19.18
C GLY A 25 16.27 15.76 -17.84
N ILE A 26 15.54 15.65 -16.73
CA ILE A 26 16.09 15.33 -15.41
C ILE A 26 16.93 14.06 -15.45
N LYS A 27 18.12 14.11 -14.84
CA LYS A 27 18.99 12.94 -14.76
C LYS A 27 18.58 12.07 -13.59
N TYR A 28 18.42 10.77 -13.84
CA TYR A 28 18.16 9.80 -12.81
C TYR A 28 19.00 8.53 -12.97
N ASN A 29 19.18 7.82 -11.86
CA ASN A 29 19.79 6.50 -11.83
C ASN A 29 18.91 5.53 -11.03
N GLU A 30 18.82 4.29 -11.50
CA GLU A 30 18.07 3.23 -10.85
C GLU A 30 19.00 2.18 -10.27
N THR A 31 18.74 1.79 -9.04
CA THR A 31 19.50 0.73 -8.36
C THR A 31 18.55 -0.19 -7.63
N ARG A 32 18.98 -1.44 -7.44
CA ARG A 32 18.26 -2.40 -6.63
C ARG A 32 19.22 -3.13 -5.70
N VAL A 33 18.93 -3.10 -4.40
CA VAL A 33 19.67 -3.82 -3.38
C VAL A 33 18.69 -4.72 -2.63
N GLY A 34 18.78 -6.03 -2.88
CA GLY A 34 17.79 -7.00 -2.40
C GLY A 34 16.38 -6.67 -2.93
N ASP A 35 15.45 -6.46 -2.00
CA ASP A 35 14.05 -6.13 -2.30
C ASP A 35 13.77 -4.63 -2.43
N ILE A 36 14.79 -3.79 -2.25
CA ILE A 36 14.64 -2.33 -2.29
C ILE A 36 15.09 -1.80 -3.65
N SER A 37 14.14 -1.29 -4.42
CA SER A 37 14.41 -0.51 -5.63
C SER A 37 14.54 0.97 -5.26
N THR A 38 15.50 1.68 -5.85
CA THR A 38 15.73 3.11 -5.62
C THR A 38 15.97 3.83 -6.94
N VAL A 39 15.17 4.85 -7.22
CA VAL A 39 15.46 5.86 -8.24
C VAL A 39 16.02 7.10 -7.56
N THR A 40 17.19 7.56 -8.01
CA THR A 40 17.81 8.80 -7.53
C THR A 40 17.71 9.85 -8.63
N PHE A 41 16.99 10.93 -8.37
CA PHE A 41 16.96 12.12 -9.22
C PHE A 41 18.13 13.03 -8.82
N SER A 42 19.23 12.91 -9.54
CA SER A 42 20.54 13.46 -9.14
C SER A 42 20.54 14.97 -9.02
N ASP A 43 19.80 15.66 -9.89
CA ASP A 43 19.75 17.13 -9.94
C ASP A 43 19.15 17.75 -8.67
N PHE A 44 18.35 16.98 -7.92
CA PHE A 44 17.70 17.42 -6.67
C PHE A 44 18.20 16.67 -5.43
N GLY A 45 19.06 15.66 -5.60
CA GLY A 45 19.45 14.76 -4.50
C GLY A 45 18.30 13.92 -3.92
N VAL A 46 17.17 13.80 -4.64
CA VAL A 46 15.96 13.11 -4.16
C VAL A 46 16.04 11.61 -4.49
N LYS A 47 15.71 10.76 -3.51
CA LYS A 47 15.65 9.31 -3.67
C LYS A 47 14.23 8.81 -3.45
N VAL A 48 13.62 8.22 -4.47
CA VAL A 48 12.35 7.52 -4.36
C VAL A 48 12.64 6.03 -4.28
N LYS A 49 12.15 5.38 -3.23
CA LYS A 49 12.44 3.97 -2.93
C LYS A 49 11.17 3.15 -2.81
N LEU A 50 11.23 1.90 -3.23
CA LEU A 50 10.18 0.89 -3.04
C LEU A 50 10.77 -0.32 -2.32
N ASP A 51 10.21 -0.67 -1.17
CA ASP A 51 10.49 -1.92 -0.46
C ASP A 51 9.26 -2.84 -0.51
N ARG A 52 9.41 -3.99 -1.18
CA ARG A 52 8.32 -4.96 -1.26
C ARG A 52 8.19 -5.73 0.05
N ASN A 53 7.21 -5.34 0.88
CA ASN A 53 6.88 -6.02 2.11
C ASN A 53 5.37 -6.13 2.29
N VAL A 54 4.80 -7.18 1.71
CA VAL A 54 3.34 -7.27 1.52
C VAL A 54 2.55 -7.40 2.84
N TYR A 55 3.19 -7.79 3.95
CA TYR A 55 2.55 -8.05 5.24
C TYR A 55 3.00 -7.11 6.37
N LEU A 56 4.04 -6.29 6.16
CA LEU A 56 4.73 -5.44 7.17
C LEU A 56 5.38 -6.17 8.35
N VAL A 57 5.08 -7.46 8.51
CA VAL A 57 5.65 -8.37 9.50
C VAL A 57 6.59 -9.39 8.84
N ASP A 58 7.30 -10.14 9.67
CA ASP A 58 8.24 -11.15 9.18
C ASP A 58 7.54 -12.32 8.49
N LEU A 59 7.93 -12.59 7.24
CA LEU A 59 7.70 -13.85 6.55
C LEU A 59 9.06 -14.47 6.25
N VAL A 60 9.44 -15.49 7.02
CA VAL A 60 10.81 -16.03 7.00
C VAL A 60 10.84 -17.54 6.75
N PRO A 61 11.82 -18.05 5.99
CA PRO A 61 12.04 -19.49 5.88
C PRO A 61 12.59 -20.03 7.21
N LYS A 62 12.05 -21.17 7.67
CA LYS A 62 12.54 -21.96 8.79
C LYS A 62 12.64 -23.43 8.36
N LYS A 63 13.26 -24.29 9.18
CA LYS A 63 13.35 -25.74 8.91
C LYS A 63 12.00 -26.42 8.67
N ILE A 64 10.94 -25.88 9.27
CA ILE A 64 9.56 -26.40 9.14
C ILE A 64 8.81 -25.87 7.91
N GLY A 65 9.38 -24.91 7.18
CA GLY A 65 8.70 -24.18 6.10
C GLY A 65 8.74 -22.66 6.31
N ARG A 66 8.02 -21.93 5.46
CA ARG A 66 7.85 -20.47 5.51
C ARG A 66 6.89 -20.11 6.64
N VAL A 67 7.32 -19.23 7.54
CA VAL A 67 6.54 -18.85 8.72
C VAL A 67 6.23 -17.36 8.69
N LEU A 68 4.94 -17.02 8.67
CA LEU A 68 4.46 -15.66 8.88
C LEU A 68 4.37 -15.38 10.39
N ILE A 69 5.22 -14.50 10.90
CA ILE A 69 5.33 -14.17 12.33
C ILE A 69 4.60 -12.86 12.57
N LEU A 70 3.35 -12.91 13.05
CA LEU A 70 2.48 -11.73 13.10
C LEU A 70 2.86 -10.72 14.18
N ASP A 71 3.62 -11.13 15.19
CA ASP A 71 4.07 -10.30 16.31
C ASP A 71 5.54 -9.85 16.18
N SER A 72 6.12 -9.96 14.99
CA SER A 72 7.44 -9.43 14.65
C SER A 72 7.33 -8.53 13.43
N VAL A 73 7.57 -7.22 13.60
CA VAL A 73 7.71 -6.32 12.45
C VAL A 73 8.84 -6.84 11.56
N ALA A 74 8.75 -6.58 10.26
CA ALA A 74 9.77 -7.07 9.33
C ALA A 74 11.19 -6.70 9.77
N ARG A 75 12.11 -7.65 9.72
CA ARG A 75 13.53 -7.45 10.08
C ARG A 75 14.20 -6.31 9.32
N LYS A 76 13.76 -6.06 8.09
CA LYS A 76 14.24 -4.95 7.26
C LYS A 76 13.71 -3.57 7.67
N SER A 77 12.92 -3.47 8.74
CA SER A 77 12.38 -2.21 9.25
C SER A 77 13.44 -1.19 9.66
N ALA A 78 14.66 -1.62 9.97
CA ALA A 78 15.79 -0.71 10.18
C ALA A 78 16.08 0.16 8.93
N ALA A 79 15.91 -0.39 7.72
CA ALA A 79 16.11 0.36 6.48
C ALA A 79 14.99 1.40 6.24
N TRP A 80 13.82 1.22 6.85
CA TRP A 80 12.71 2.18 6.76
C TRP A 80 13.05 3.46 7.53
N LEU A 81 13.74 3.35 8.67
CA LEU A 81 14.10 4.49 9.52
C LEU A 81 15.14 5.43 8.88
N ALA A 82 15.80 5.01 7.80
CA ALA A 82 16.77 5.82 7.07
C ALA A 82 16.14 6.69 5.96
N ASN A 83 14.86 7.06 6.08
CA ASN A 83 14.12 7.84 5.09
C ASN A 83 13.27 8.92 5.77
N ASP A 84 13.15 10.06 5.10
CA ASP A 84 12.41 11.23 5.60
C ASP A 84 10.89 11.08 5.48
N VAL A 85 10.44 10.27 4.51
CA VAL A 85 9.03 10.00 4.23
C VAL A 85 8.82 8.50 4.03
N LEU A 86 7.85 7.94 4.75
CA LEU A 86 7.41 6.55 4.63
C LEU A 86 5.94 6.50 4.20
N VAL A 87 5.64 5.73 3.17
CA VAL A 87 4.27 5.48 2.70
C VAL A 87 4.03 3.98 2.78
N PHE A 88 3.26 3.56 3.77
CA PHE A 88 2.93 2.16 4.00
C PHE A 88 1.61 1.77 3.34
N ASN A 89 1.52 0.56 2.81
CA ASN A 89 0.24 -0.08 2.52
C ASN A 89 0.32 -1.59 2.82
N THR A 90 -0.82 -2.21 3.12
CA THR A 90 -0.93 -3.66 3.17
C THR A 90 -2.41 -4.08 3.20
N TYR A 91 -2.84 -4.85 2.20
CA TYR A 91 -4.11 -5.60 2.28
C TYR A 91 -4.25 -6.67 1.20
N ALA A 92 -3.80 -6.40 -0.02
CA ALA A 92 -4.14 -7.19 -1.22
C ALA A 92 -3.71 -8.67 -1.14
N TRP A 93 -2.74 -8.98 -0.28
CA TRP A 93 -2.16 -10.31 -0.10
C TRP A 93 -2.73 -11.10 1.09
N TRP A 94 -3.56 -10.47 1.94
CA TRP A 94 -4.03 -11.10 3.18
C TRP A 94 -5.09 -12.17 2.95
N ASN A 95 -5.89 -12.08 1.88
CA ASN A 95 -6.94 -13.06 1.61
C ASN A 95 -6.45 -14.31 0.85
N ARG A 96 -5.13 -14.45 0.64
CA ARG A 96 -4.57 -15.60 -0.08
C ARG A 96 -4.71 -16.90 0.73
N SER A 97 -5.06 -17.97 0.04
CA SER A 97 -5.28 -19.31 0.58
C SER A 97 -4.89 -20.38 -0.44
N GLY A 98 -4.81 -21.63 0.00
CA GLY A 98 -4.45 -22.76 -0.85
C GLY A 98 -3.09 -22.57 -1.55
N ALA A 99 -3.02 -22.87 -2.85
CA ALA A 99 -1.79 -22.77 -3.63
C ALA A 99 -1.21 -21.33 -3.71
N SER A 100 -2.04 -20.30 -3.51
CA SER A 100 -1.60 -18.89 -3.53
C SER A 100 -1.02 -18.41 -2.20
N GLN A 101 -1.13 -19.20 -1.13
CA GLN A 101 -0.68 -18.84 0.21
C GLN A 101 0.85 -18.82 0.31
N PRO A 102 1.47 -17.70 0.71
CA PRO A 102 2.92 -17.58 0.73
C PRO A 102 3.58 -18.09 2.02
N TRP A 103 2.80 -18.55 3.00
CA TRP A 103 3.28 -19.15 4.24
C TRP A 103 2.77 -20.58 4.41
N ASP A 104 3.54 -21.40 5.12
CA ASP A 104 3.17 -22.78 5.47
C ASP A 104 2.68 -22.87 6.93
N PHE A 105 3.06 -21.88 7.75
CA PHE A 105 2.66 -21.74 9.15
C PHE A 105 2.53 -20.25 9.54
N VAL A 106 1.74 -20.00 10.56
CA VAL A 106 1.60 -18.70 11.22
C VAL A 106 2.10 -18.79 12.66
N GLN A 107 2.83 -17.78 13.13
CA GLN A 107 3.35 -17.71 14.48
C GLN A 107 2.86 -16.44 15.18
N VAL A 108 2.42 -16.61 16.44
CA VAL A 108 2.14 -15.52 17.38
C VAL A 108 2.72 -15.91 18.74
N GLY A 109 3.72 -15.17 19.20
CA GLY A 109 4.51 -15.50 20.38
C GLY A 109 5.18 -16.86 20.22
N ARG A 110 4.89 -17.78 21.16
CA ARG A 110 5.39 -19.16 21.12
C ARG A 110 4.46 -20.13 20.37
N LYS A 111 3.23 -19.72 20.04
CA LYS A 111 2.24 -20.58 19.36
C LYS A 111 2.52 -20.59 17.86
N LYS A 112 2.51 -21.77 17.27
CA LYS A 112 2.61 -21.99 15.83
C LYS A 112 1.36 -22.71 15.36
N LEU A 113 0.73 -22.17 14.33
CA LEU A 113 -0.51 -22.66 13.75
C LEU A 113 -0.25 -23.02 12.29
N LYS A 114 -0.96 -24.02 11.78
CA LYS A 114 -0.94 -24.31 10.34
C LYS A 114 -1.59 -23.17 9.56
N ASP A 115 -2.70 -22.68 10.07
CA ASP A 115 -3.35 -21.50 9.52
C ASP A 115 -4.19 -20.77 10.58
N ILE A 116 -4.69 -19.59 10.22
CA ILE A 116 -5.55 -18.76 11.07
C ILE A 116 -6.52 -17.93 10.22
N ASP A 117 -7.63 -17.50 10.82
CA ASP A 117 -8.54 -16.53 10.22
C ASP A 117 -7.79 -15.27 9.71
N ARG A 118 -8.12 -14.83 8.50
CA ARG A 118 -7.40 -13.73 7.82
C ARG A 118 -7.64 -12.39 8.47
N THR A 119 -8.83 -12.17 9.02
CA THR A 119 -9.16 -10.95 9.76
C THR A 119 -8.35 -10.88 11.03
N VAL A 120 -8.25 -11.98 11.77
CA VAL A 120 -7.40 -12.09 12.97
C VAL A 120 -5.93 -11.90 12.63
N ALA A 121 -5.44 -12.52 11.56
CA ALA A 121 -4.06 -12.36 11.12
C ALA A 121 -3.71 -10.90 10.79
N PHE A 122 -4.55 -10.27 9.96
CA PHE A 122 -4.39 -8.89 9.55
C PHE A 122 -4.44 -7.93 10.74
N LYS A 123 -5.44 -8.07 11.61
CA LYS A 123 -5.58 -7.25 12.81
C LYS A 123 -4.37 -7.41 13.74
N THR A 124 -3.83 -8.62 13.88
CA THR A 124 -2.66 -8.88 14.72
C THR A 124 -1.41 -8.20 14.14
N ALA A 125 -1.12 -8.41 12.86
CA ALA A 125 0.05 -7.83 12.22
C ALA A 125 0.01 -6.30 12.16
N LEU A 126 -1.16 -5.72 11.88
CA LEU A 126 -1.30 -4.26 11.83
C LEU A 126 -1.16 -3.63 13.23
N ASN A 127 -1.60 -4.32 14.29
CA ASN A 127 -1.30 -3.90 15.67
C ASN A 127 0.20 -3.97 15.99
N THR A 128 0.90 -4.99 15.51
CA THR A 128 2.36 -5.10 15.66
C THR A 128 3.08 -3.94 14.97
N TRP A 129 2.68 -3.62 13.74
CA TRP A 129 3.21 -2.46 13.01
C TRP A 129 2.89 -1.14 13.73
N ALA A 130 1.66 -0.95 14.22
CA ALA A 130 1.28 0.25 14.97
C ALA A 130 2.12 0.44 16.25
N LYS A 131 2.38 -0.64 16.99
CA LYS A 131 3.29 -0.62 18.16
C LYS A 131 4.72 -0.24 17.76
N TRP A 132 5.22 -0.78 16.65
CA TRP A 132 6.53 -0.42 16.13
C TRP A 132 6.60 1.07 15.76
N VAL A 133 5.58 1.62 15.11
CA VAL A 133 5.51 3.05 14.78
C VAL A 133 5.64 3.89 16.05
N ASN A 134 4.80 3.65 17.07
CA ASN A 134 4.85 4.40 18.32
C ASN A 134 6.21 4.33 19.03
N PHE A 135 6.95 3.22 18.85
CA PHE A 135 8.22 3.00 19.53
C PHE A 135 9.43 3.50 18.75
N LYS A 136 9.37 3.53 17.41
CA LYS A 136 10.53 3.77 16.54
C LYS A 136 10.46 5.04 15.73
N ILE A 137 9.28 5.60 15.50
CA ILE A 137 9.12 6.79 14.66
C ILE A 137 9.15 8.03 15.54
N ASP A 138 10.09 8.92 15.23
CA ASP A 138 10.06 10.31 15.65
C ASP A 138 9.34 11.14 14.56
N PRO A 139 8.12 11.65 14.81
CA PRO A 139 7.37 12.43 13.83
C PRO A 139 8.05 13.76 13.43
N ALA A 140 9.00 14.25 14.21
CA ALA A 140 9.80 15.42 13.86
C ALA A 140 10.83 15.12 12.76
N GLN A 141 11.25 13.85 12.63
CA GLN A 141 12.27 13.41 11.67
C GLN A 141 11.67 12.68 10.48
N ILE A 142 10.64 11.86 10.70
CA ILE A 142 10.08 10.97 9.68
C ILE A 142 8.58 11.23 9.55
N LYS A 143 8.15 11.66 8.36
CA LYS A 143 6.73 11.76 8.02
C LYS A 143 6.22 10.37 7.60
N VAL A 144 5.21 9.86 8.31
CA VAL A 144 4.64 8.55 7.99
C VAL A 144 3.21 8.68 7.47
N PHE A 145 2.96 7.99 6.37
CA PHE A 145 1.68 7.86 5.71
C PHE A 145 1.26 6.40 5.67
N PHE A 146 -0.04 6.16 5.79
CA PHE A 146 -0.62 4.85 5.55
C PHE A 146 -1.72 4.97 4.50
N GLN A 147 -1.49 4.35 3.35
CA GLN A 147 -2.46 4.23 2.27
C GLN A 147 -3.53 3.21 2.66
N THR A 148 -4.79 3.65 2.67
CA THR A 148 -5.91 2.76 2.98
C THR A 148 -6.13 1.74 1.86
N VAL A 149 -6.99 0.74 2.11
CA VAL A 149 -7.32 -0.33 1.16
C VAL A 149 -7.62 0.23 -0.23
N SER A 150 -6.84 -0.18 -1.23
CA SER A 150 -7.23 0.00 -2.63
C SER A 150 -8.29 -1.05 -2.97
N PRO A 151 -9.44 -0.65 -3.53
CA PRO A 151 -10.51 -1.57 -3.90
C PRO A 151 -10.13 -2.43 -5.10
N THR A 152 -10.92 -3.47 -5.34
CA THR A 152 -10.85 -4.33 -6.52
C THR A 152 -12.18 -4.32 -7.25
N HIS A 153 -12.20 -4.57 -8.54
CA HIS A 153 -13.44 -4.59 -9.34
C HIS A 153 -13.66 -5.94 -10.04
N TYR A 154 -13.70 -7.01 -9.25
CA TYR A 154 -13.97 -8.37 -9.75
C TYR A 154 -15.46 -8.72 -9.80
N ASN A 155 -16.34 -7.97 -9.13
CA ASN A 155 -17.76 -8.28 -9.03
C ASN A 155 -18.63 -7.06 -9.35
N GLY A 156 -19.29 -7.08 -10.51
CA GLY A 156 -20.10 -5.95 -10.97
C GLY A 156 -21.34 -5.66 -10.15
N ALA A 157 -21.77 -6.58 -9.30
CA ALA A 157 -22.85 -6.31 -8.35
C ALA A 157 -22.48 -5.20 -7.35
N GLU A 158 -21.19 -4.90 -7.14
CA GLU A 158 -20.75 -3.80 -6.28
C GLU A 158 -20.97 -2.41 -6.91
N TRP A 159 -21.25 -2.33 -8.21
CA TRP A 159 -21.58 -1.10 -8.93
C TRP A 159 -22.88 -1.22 -9.74
N ASP A 160 -23.88 -1.92 -9.20
CA ASP A 160 -25.21 -2.11 -9.78
C ASP A 160 -25.23 -2.72 -11.19
N SER A 161 -24.19 -3.48 -11.54
CA SER A 161 -24.05 -4.19 -12.83
C SER A 161 -23.80 -5.68 -12.60
N PRO A 162 -24.74 -6.45 -12.02
CA PRO A 162 -24.52 -7.85 -11.60
C PRO A 162 -24.15 -8.82 -12.74
N GLN A 163 -24.38 -8.42 -13.99
CA GLN A 163 -23.99 -9.15 -15.20
C GLN A 163 -22.50 -8.99 -15.50
N ALA A 164 -21.86 -7.91 -15.07
CA ALA A 164 -20.43 -7.71 -15.21
C ALA A 164 -19.68 -8.61 -14.21
N LYS A 165 -18.84 -9.51 -14.74
CA LYS A 165 -18.05 -10.47 -13.96
C LYS A 165 -16.61 -10.01 -13.68
N SER A 166 -16.28 -8.79 -14.09
CA SER A 166 -14.96 -8.15 -13.92
C SER A 166 -15.01 -6.70 -14.44
N CYS A 167 -13.91 -5.99 -14.28
CA CYS A 167 -13.63 -4.68 -14.85
C CYS A 167 -13.40 -4.64 -16.38
N LYS A 168 -13.40 -5.79 -17.10
CA LYS A 168 -12.91 -5.89 -18.51
C LYS A 168 -13.52 -4.88 -19.51
N ARG A 169 -14.81 -4.55 -19.38
CA ARG A 169 -15.54 -3.69 -20.33
C ARG A 169 -15.95 -2.36 -19.70
N GLU A 170 -15.45 -2.07 -18.52
CA GLU A 170 -15.75 -0.84 -17.81
C GLU A 170 -14.82 0.26 -18.35
N THR A 171 -15.39 1.29 -18.97
CA THR A 171 -14.63 2.37 -19.63
C THR A 171 -14.96 3.76 -19.09
N SER A 172 -15.90 3.81 -18.15
CA SER A 172 -16.29 5.03 -17.43
C SER A 172 -16.39 4.73 -15.94
N PRO A 173 -16.10 5.71 -15.07
CA PRO A 173 -16.27 5.55 -13.64
C PRO A 173 -17.74 5.29 -13.29
N VAL A 174 -17.98 4.83 -12.06
CA VAL A 174 -19.31 4.88 -11.47
C VAL A 174 -19.72 6.35 -11.35
N LEU A 175 -20.93 6.66 -11.79
CA LEU A 175 -21.48 8.01 -11.74
C LEU A 175 -22.31 8.21 -10.48
N GLY A 176 -22.40 9.45 -10.02
CA GLY A 176 -23.18 9.83 -8.85
C GLY A 176 -22.34 10.02 -7.59
N PRO A 177 -22.95 10.53 -6.51
CA PRO A 177 -22.23 10.94 -5.31
C PRO A 177 -21.96 9.78 -4.34
N VAL A 178 -22.60 8.63 -4.53
CA VAL A 178 -22.54 7.48 -3.61
C VAL A 178 -22.19 6.22 -4.41
N TYR A 179 -21.16 5.51 -3.97
CA TYR A 179 -20.82 4.21 -4.53
C TYR A 179 -21.81 3.15 -3.98
N PRO A 180 -22.45 2.32 -4.83
CA PRO A 180 -23.49 1.39 -4.38
C PRO A 180 -23.00 0.28 -3.45
N GLY A 181 -21.80 -0.25 -3.71
CA GLY A 181 -21.23 -1.35 -2.96
C GLY A 181 -20.68 -0.96 -1.59
N PRO A 182 -20.52 -1.93 -0.67
CA PRO A 182 -19.93 -1.66 0.64
C PRO A 182 -18.44 -1.31 0.51
N PRO A 183 -17.87 -0.60 1.50
CA PRO A 183 -16.42 -0.45 1.57
C PRO A 183 -15.75 -1.82 1.84
N PRO A 184 -14.49 -2.02 1.40
CA PRO A 184 -13.74 -3.22 1.74
C PRO A 184 -13.67 -3.44 3.26
N PRO A 185 -13.97 -4.65 3.79
CA PRO A 185 -14.06 -4.87 5.23
C PRO A 185 -12.80 -4.48 6.02
N ALA A 186 -11.61 -4.62 5.43
CA ALA A 186 -10.36 -4.24 6.08
C ALA A 186 -10.16 -2.73 6.24
N LEU A 187 -10.91 -1.89 5.53
CA LEU A 187 -10.85 -0.45 5.70
C LEU A 187 -11.19 -0.04 7.13
N ALA A 188 -12.22 -0.67 7.71
CA ALA A 188 -12.63 -0.41 9.09
C ALA A 188 -11.51 -0.77 10.07
N ILE A 189 -10.84 -1.91 9.86
CA ILE A 189 -9.72 -2.38 10.70
C ILE A 189 -8.52 -1.43 10.59
N GLN A 190 -8.17 -0.99 9.38
CA GLN A 190 -7.09 -0.02 9.17
C GLN A 190 -7.39 1.29 9.89
N LYS A 191 -8.59 1.85 9.70
CA LYS A 191 -9.00 3.11 10.35
C LYS A 191 -9.06 2.97 11.87
N GLU A 192 -9.59 1.86 12.40
CA GLU A 192 -9.62 1.56 13.83
C GLU A 192 -8.20 1.58 14.40
N ILE A 193 -7.29 0.76 13.86
CA ILE A 193 -5.94 0.63 14.40
C ILE A 193 -5.16 1.94 14.27
N ILE A 194 -5.18 2.58 13.11
CA ILE A 194 -4.35 3.77 12.87
C ILE A 194 -4.83 4.94 13.71
N ARG A 195 -6.15 5.14 13.88
CA ARG A 195 -6.68 6.26 14.69
C ARG A 195 -6.62 5.99 16.19
N SER A 196 -6.73 4.74 16.62
CA SER A 196 -6.93 4.40 18.04
C SER A 196 -5.68 3.86 18.73
N LYS A 197 -4.70 3.35 17.96
CA LYS A 197 -3.51 2.67 18.50
C LYS A 197 -2.21 3.40 18.21
N ILE A 198 -2.24 4.45 17.39
CA ILE A 198 -1.07 5.26 17.06
C ILE A 198 -1.23 6.64 17.68
N ASN A 199 -0.17 7.16 18.30
CA ASN A 199 -0.19 8.50 18.88
C ASN A 199 -0.52 9.53 17.78
N ASN A 200 -1.43 10.47 18.09
CA ASN A 200 -2.20 11.31 17.14
C ASN A 200 -1.41 12.16 16.11
N THR A 201 -0.08 12.12 16.11
CA THR A 201 0.79 12.86 15.19
C THR A 201 1.72 11.99 14.36
N ALA A 202 1.83 10.69 14.67
CA ALA A 202 2.86 9.84 14.07
C ALA A 202 2.51 9.33 12.67
N VAL A 203 1.23 9.19 12.33
CA VAL A 203 0.79 8.65 11.02
C VAL A 203 -0.37 9.44 10.46
N ARG A 204 -0.29 9.79 9.17
CA ARG A 204 -1.40 10.34 8.39
C ARG A 204 -2.01 9.27 7.49
N LEU A 205 -3.34 9.22 7.45
CA LEU A 205 -4.06 8.35 6.52
C LEU A 205 -4.12 8.99 5.13
N LEU A 206 -3.68 8.26 4.10
CA LEU A 206 -4.06 8.56 2.72
C LEU A 206 -5.35 7.78 2.46
N ASP A 207 -6.49 8.42 2.73
CA ASP A 207 -7.83 7.81 2.61
C ASP A 207 -8.27 7.74 1.14
N ILE A 208 -7.70 6.79 0.41
CA ILE A 208 -7.88 6.63 -1.04
C ILE A 208 -9.01 5.67 -1.40
N THR A 209 -9.59 4.97 -0.42
CA THR A 209 -10.47 3.83 -0.71
C THR A 209 -11.74 4.27 -1.43
N HIS A 210 -12.45 5.25 -0.88
CA HIS A 210 -13.76 5.63 -1.40
C HIS A 210 -13.68 6.22 -2.80
N LEU A 211 -12.78 7.17 -3.04
CA LEU A 211 -12.58 7.75 -4.38
C LEU A 211 -12.19 6.69 -5.41
N SER A 212 -11.42 5.68 -5.00
CA SER A 212 -10.96 4.62 -5.90
C SER A 212 -12.06 3.60 -6.22
N GLN A 213 -13.09 3.46 -5.38
CA GLN A 213 -14.23 2.57 -5.67
C GLN A 213 -15.01 3.04 -6.90
N PHE A 214 -15.05 4.34 -7.15
CA PHE A 214 -15.71 4.86 -8.35
C PHE A 214 -14.96 4.50 -9.65
N ARG A 215 -13.71 4.01 -9.56
CA ARG A 215 -12.80 3.93 -10.71
C ARG A 215 -12.69 2.55 -11.32
N LYS A 216 -13.81 1.84 -11.46
CA LYS A 216 -13.89 0.54 -12.15
C LYS A 216 -13.29 0.54 -13.56
N ASP A 217 -13.18 1.71 -14.19
CA ASP A 217 -12.62 1.97 -15.52
C ASP A 217 -11.09 1.97 -15.59
N ALA A 218 -10.39 2.09 -14.46
CA ALA A 218 -8.96 2.44 -14.46
C ALA A 218 -8.02 1.24 -14.22
N HIS A 219 -8.56 0.03 -14.25
CA HIS A 219 -7.77 -1.20 -14.15
C HIS A 219 -7.15 -1.59 -15.49
N PRO A 220 -5.99 -2.29 -15.49
CA PRO A 220 -5.35 -2.74 -16.73
C PRO A 220 -6.10 -3.90 -17.39
N THR A 221 -7.00 -4.59 -16.69
CA THR A 221 -7.81 -5.69 -17.22
C THR A 221 -6.93 -6.85 -17.75
N ILE A 222 -6.98 -7.16 -19.04
CA ILE A 222 -6.16 -8.16 -19.73
C ILE A 222 -4.79 -7.62 -20.18
N TYR A 223 -4.52 -6.33 -19.94
CA TYR A 223 -3.24 -5.69 -20.25
C TYR A 223 -2.32 -5.61 -19.01
N GLY A 224 -2.73 -6.25 -17.91
CA GLY A 224 -2.03 -6.23 -16.62
C GLY A 224 -0.97 -7.33 -16.45
N GLU A 225 -0.65 -7.63 -15.20
CA GLU A 225 0.47 -8.52 -14.81
C GLU A 225 0.35 -9.95 -15.37
N PHE A 226 -0.87 -10.39 -15.68
CA PHE A 226 -1.15 -11.72 -16.21
C PHE A 226 -1.31 -11.77 -17.74
N GLY A 227 -1.17 -10.61 -18.42
CA GLY A 227 -1.47 -10.45 -19.84
C GLY A 227 -2.86 -10.99 -20.23
N GLY A 228 -3.01 -11.43 -21.48
CA GLY A 228 -4.28 -11.98 -21.99
C GLY A 228 -4.77 -13.25 -21.29
N SER A 229 -3.95 -13.86 -20.41
CA SER A 229 -4.27 -15.10 -19.71
C SER A 229 -4.99 -14.91 -18.37
N GLY A 230 -5.05 -13.68 -17.85
CA GLY A 230 -5.69 -13.37 -16.57
C GLY A 230 -6.46 -12.06 -16.59
N MET A 231 -7.25 -11.86 -15.54
CA MET A 231 -8.03 -10.63 -15.33
C MET A 231 -7.45 -9.86 -14.15
N ASP A 232 -6.89 -8.70 -14.43
CA ASP A 232 -6.34 -7.81 -13.41
C ASP A 232 -7.32 -6.66 -13.13
N CYS A 233 -8.11 -6.84 -12.09
CA CYS A 233 -8.99 -5.81 -11.51
C CYS A 233 -8.51 -5.43 -10.11
N LEU A 234 -7.21 -5.59 -9.85
CA LEU A 234 -6.54 -5.27 -8.60
C LEU A 234 -5.59 -4.09 -8.78
N HIS A 235 -4.69 -4.19 -9.76
CA HIS A 235 -3.70 -3.15 -10.06
C HIS A 235 -4.30 -2.03 -10.89
N TRP A 236 -3.58 -0.92 -11.03
CA TRP A 236 -4.06 0.26 -11.75
C TRP A 236 -3.20 0.55 -12.96
N CYS A 237 -3.82 1.04 -14.03
CA CYS A 237 -3.06 1.72 -15.07
C CYS A 237 -2.31 2.93 -14.46
N ILE A 238 -1.08 3.16 -14.92
CA ILE A 238 -0.32 4.38 -14.57
C ILE A 238 -0.81 5.53 -15.44
N ALA A 239 -0.73 6.77 -14.93
CA ALA A 239 -1.41 7.95 -15.45
C ALA A 239 -2.94 7.90 -15.20
N GLY A 240 -3.32 7.87 -13.92
CA GLY A 240 -4.73 7.71 -13.53
C GLY A 240 -4.95 7.75 -12.02
N VAL A 241 -5.59 6.72 -11.47
CA VAL A 241 -6.00 6.67 -10.05
C VAL A 241 -4.81 6.83 -9.10
N THR A 242 -3.67 6.23 -9.44
CA THR A 242 -2.44 6.29 -8.64
C THR A 242 -1.81 7.69 -8.65
N ASP A 243 -2.05 8.51 -9.68
CA ASP A 243 -1.63 9.90 -9.72
C ASP A 243 -2.43 10.72 -8.71
N THR A 244 -3.75 10.50 -8.64
CA THR A 244 -4.61 11.11 -7.61
C THR A 244 -4.14 10.74 -6.19
N TRP A 245 -3.69 9.50 -5.96
CA TRP A 245 -3.12 9.12 -4.66
C TRP A 245 -1.85 9.91 -4.34
N ASN A 246 -1.01 10.17 -5.34
CA ASN A 246 0.20 10.98 -5.21
C ASN A 246 -0.10 12.47 -5.05
N GLU A 247 -1.16 13.00 -5.66
CA GLU A 247 -1.63 14.37 -5.42
C GLU A 247 -2.12 14.56 -3.98
N ILE A 248 -2.84 13.57 -3.43
CA ILE A 248 -3.25 13.57 -2.01
C ILE A 248 -2.01 13.54 -1.10
N LEU A 249 -1.04 12.68 -1.41
CA LEU A 249 0.23 12.62 -0.69
C LEU A 249 0.99 13.96 -0.75
N PHE A 250 1.11 14.56 -1.93
CA PHE A 250 1.71 15.88 -2.15
C PHE A 250 1.04 16.94 -1.28
N ASN A 251 -0.29 17.01 -1.30
CA ASN A 251 -1.04 17.94 -0.47
C ASN A 251 -0.74 17.75 1.02
N HIS A 252 -0.70 16.50 1.51
CA HIS A 252 -0.33 16.28 2.91
C HIS A 252 1.11 16.66 3.24
N LEU A 253 2.04 16.55 2.30
CA LEU A 253 3.44 16.92 2.49
C LEU A 253 3.63 18.43 2.62
N PHE A 254 2.86 19.23 1.86
CA PHE A 254 3.07 20.67 1.67
C PHE A 254 1.97 21.57 2.24
N GLN A 255 0.81 21.06 2.68
CA GLN A 255 -0.20 21.83 3.41
C GLN A 255 0.06 21.91 4.92
N MET A 256 1.26 21.58 5.39
CA MET A 256 1.63 21.93 6.76
C MET A 256 1.92 23.43 6.82
N PRO A 257 1.36 24.19 7.77
CA PRO A 257 1.82 25.54 7.99
C PRO A 257 3.32 25.45 8.24
N LEU A 258 4.10 26.19 7.46
CA LEU A 258 5.44 26.60 7.86
C LEU A 258 5.27 27.14 9.28
N GLN A 259 5.71 26.40 10.29
CA GLN A 259 6.06 27.03 11.55
C GLN A 259 7.21 27.96 11.18
N ASN A 260 6.87 29.23 10.92
CA ASN A 260 7.79 30.34 10.81
C ASN A 260 8.76 30.23 11.98
N SER A 261 9.94 29.70 11.69
CA SER A 261 11.09 29.78 12.56
C SER A 261 11.91 30.94 12.00
N LEU A 262 11.71 32.09 12.66
CA LEU A 262 12.67 33.18 12.82
C LEU A 262 13.05 33.97 11.55
N MET A 263 12.41 35.12 11.40
CA MET A 263 13.11 36.42 11.36
C MET A 263 12.44 37.36 12.35
#